data_AF-A0A3D1CN22-F1
#
_entry.id   AF-A0A3D1CN22-F1
#
_cell.length_a   1.000
_cell.length_b   1.000
_cell.length_c   1.000
_cell.angle_alpha   90.00
_cell.angle_beta   90.00
_cell.angle_gamma   90.00
#
_symmetry.space_group_name_H-M   'P 1'
#
loop_
_entity.id
_entity.type
_entity.pdbx_description
1 polymer ?
#
loop_
_entity_poly.entity_id
_entity_poly.type
_entity_poly.pdbx_seq_one_letter_code
_entity_poly.pdbx_strand_id
1 'polypeptide(L)' 'ERDYNLAESAVYGVGSGFGWALAITAIAGIREKLKYSDVPDGLQGLGITFITAGLMALGFMAFSGIQL' A
#
# COMPACT_ATOMS: atom_id res chain seq x y z
N GLU A 1 -6.31 2.24 -28.01
CA GLU A 1 -5.00 1.57 -27.89
C GLU A 1 -3.95 2.57 -27.45
N ARG A 2 -3.35 2.42 -26.26
CA ARG A 2 -2.12 3.16 -25.92
C ARG A 2 -0.97 2.39 -26.56
N ASP A 3 -0.41 2.91 -27.65
CA ASP A 3 0.83 2.42 -28.25
C ASP A 3 2.00 2.67 -27.29
N TYR A 4 2.11 1.87 -26.23
CA TYR A 4 3.27 1.90 -25.37
C TYR A 4 4.44 1.27 -26.12
N ASN A 5 5.47 2.07 -26.38
CA ASN A 5 6.73 1.53 -26.89
C ASN A 5 7.35 0.58 -25.82
N LEU A 6 8.22 -0.36 -26.22
CA LEU A 6 8.86 -1.30 -25.28
C LEU A 6 9.54 -0.56 -24.10
N ALA A 7 10.08 0.62 -24.36
CA ALA A 7 10.68 1.49 -23.35
C ALA A 7 9.67 2.05 -22.34
N GLU A 8 8.49 2.51 -22.79
CA GLU A 8 7.45 3.03 -21.88
C GLU A 8 6.81 1.90 -21.06
N SER A 9 6.58 0.73 -21.67
CA SER A 9 6.06 -0.45 -20.96
C SER A 9 7.02 -0.91 -19.87
N ALA A 10 8.34 -0.88 -20.13
CA ALA A 10 9.35 -1.23 -19.13
C ALA A 10 9.35 -0.24 -17.95
N VAL A 11 9.30 1.06 -18.21
CA VAL A 11 9.25 2.09 -17.16
C VAL A 11 7.94 2.01 -16.37
N TYR A 12 6.81 1.79 -17.04
CA TYR A 12 5.51 1.59 -16.39
C TYR A 12 5.51 0.34 -15.50
N GLY A 13 6.09 -0.77 -15.97
CA GLY A 13 6.23 -2.01 -15.20
C GLY A 13 7.11 -1.83 -13.96
N VAL A 14 8.27 -1.18 -14.11
CA VAL A 14 9.19 -0.91 -12.99
C VAL A 14 8.57 0.06 -11.99
N GLY A 15 7.91 1.13 -12.46
CA GLY A 15 7.23 2.10 -11.60
C GLY A 15 6.07 1.47 -10.81
N SER A 16 5.25 0.65 -11.49
CA SER A 16 4.14 -0.09 -10.85
C SER A 16 4.65 -1.11 -9.83
N GLY A 17 5.72 -1.84 -10.17
CA GLY A 17 6.36 -2.79 -9.27
C GLY A 17 6.96 -2.12 -8.03
N PHE A 18 7.59 -0.95 -8.19
CA PHE A 18 8.12 -0.17 -7.08
C PHE A 18 7.01 0.33 -6.15
N GLY A 19 5.90 0.82 -6.72
CA GLY A 19 4.73 1.24 -5.94
C GLY A 19 4.14 0.08 -5.12
N TRP A 20 4.05 -1.10 -5.70
CA TRP A 20 3.58 -2.30 -4.99
C TRP A 20 4.54 -2.76 -3.89
N ALA A 21 5.85 -2.74 -4.15
CA ALA A 21 6.85 -3.07 -3.14
C ALA A 21 6.81 -2.11 -1.94
N LEU A 22 6.59 -0.82 -2.20
CA LEU A 22 6.42 0.20 -1.16
C LEU A 22 5.16 -0.07 -0.32
N ALA A 23 4.04 -0.41 -0.97
CA ALA A 23 2.80 -0.77 -0.28
C ALA A 23 2.97 -1.98 0.66
N ILE A 24 3.62 -3.05 0.20
CA ILE A 24 3.86 -4.24 1.03
C ILE A 24 4.77 -3.92 2.22
N THR A 25 5.83 -3.15 1.98
CA THR A 25 6.76 -2.76 3.04
C THR A 25 6.06 -1.92 4.11
N ALA A 26 5.17 -1.01 3.70
CA ALA A 26 4.34 -0.23 4.61
C ALA A 26 3.40 -1.12 5.45
N ILE A 27 2.74 -2.11 4.82
CA ILE A 27 1.84 -3.04 5.55
C ILE A 27 2.65 -3.86 6.55
N ALA A 28 3.83 -4.36 6.15
CA ALA A 28 4.70 -5.13 7.03
C ALA A 28 5.12 -4.31 8.26
N GLY A 29 5.55 -3.06 8.07
CA GLY A 29 5.95 -2.18 9.17
C GLY A 29 4.80 -1.85 10.12
N ILE A 30 3.59 -1.63 9.60
CA ILE A 30 2.40 -1.40 10.44
C ILE A 30 2.07 -2.65 11.27
N ARG A 31 2.11 -3.84 10.65
CA ARG A 31 1.85 -5.12 11.34
C ARG A 31 2.89 -5.40 12.43
N GLU A 32 4.15 -5.08 12.17
CA GLU A 32 5.22 -5.24 13.17
C GLU A 32 5.00 -4.30 14.36
N LYS A 33 4.70 -3.03 14.12
CA LYS A 33 4.41 -2.06 15.18
C LYS A 33 3.17 -2.42 16.01
N LEU A 34 2.14 -2.98 15.37
CA LEU A 34 0.93 -3.47 16.03
C LEU A 34 1.18 -4.66 16.96
N LYS A 35 2.14 -5.54 16.62
CA LYS A 35 2.50 -6.67 17.47
C LYS A 35 3.08 -6.24 18.82
N TYR A 36 3.73 -5.07 18.87
CA TYR A 36 4.31 -4.50 20.10
C TYR A 36 3.39 -3.48 20.79
N SER A 37 2.18 -3.25 20.26
CA SER A 37 1.21 -2.30 20.82
C SER A 37 0.11 -3.05 21.58
N ASP A 38 -0.43 -2.42 22.63
CA ASP A 38 -1.56 -2.95 23.39
C ASP A 38 -2.85 -2.88 22.57
N VAL A 39 -3.07 -3.88 21.72
CA VAL A 39 -4.29 -4.02 20.92
C VAL A 39 -5.38 -4.69 21.77
N PRO A 40 -6.58 -4.10 21.93
CA PRO A 40 -7.66 -4.70 22.71
C PRO A 40 -8.04 -6.09 22.15
N ASP A 41 -8.19 -7.09 23.05
CA ASP A 41 -8.30 -8.51 22.70
C ASP A 41 -9.39 -8.84 21.68
N GLY A 42 -10.50 -8.09 21.65
CA GLY A 42 -11.58 -8.27 20.67
C GLY A 42 -11.27 -7.79 19.25
N LEU A 43 -10.21 -7.00 19.04
CA LEU A 43 -9.81 -6.44 17.75
C LEU A 43 -8.48 -7.01 17.23
N GLN A 44 -7.83 -7.88 18.01
CA GLN A 44 -6.58 -8.53 17.62
C GLN A 44 -6.77 -9.42 16.37
N GLY A 45 -5.77 -9.42 15.49
CA GLY A 45 -5.79 -10.22 14.27
C GLY A 45 -6.52 -9.53 13.12
N LEU A 46 -7.79 -9.90 12.85
CA LEU A 46 -8.48 -9.50 11.62
C LEU A 46 -9.04 -8.07 11.69
N GLY A 47 -9.65 -7.67 12.81
CA GLY A 47 -10.32 -6.37 12.94
C GLY A 47 -9.36 -5.20 12.73
N ILE A 48 -8.23 -5.21 13.43
CA ILE A 48 -7.22 -4.15 13.31
C ILE A 48 -6.50 -4.17 11.95
N THR A 49 -6.36 -5.35 11.32
CA THR A 49 -5.79 -5.46 9.97
C THR A 49 -6.69 -4.76 8.94
N PHE A 50 -8.01 -4.90 9.03
CA PHE A 50 -8.93 -4.18 8.14
C PHE A 50 -8.94 -2.67 8.37
N ILE A 51 -8.90 -2.22 9.63
CA ILE A 51 -8.84 -0.78 9.95
C ILE A 51 -7.55 -0.18 9.40
N THR A 52 -6.42 -0.84 9.60
CA THR A 52 -5.12 -0.35 9.14
C THR A 52 -4.99 -0.39 7.62
N ALA A 53 -5.54 -1.40 6.95
CA ALA A 53 -5.65 -1.42 5.49
C ALA A 53 -6.52 -0.26 4.96
N GLY A 54 -7.64 0.06 5.63
CA GLY A 54 -8.48 1.21 5.30
C GLY A 54 -7.76 2.56 5.48
N LEU A 55 -7.06 2.75 6.60
CA LEU A 55 -6.25 3.94 6.85
C LEU A 55 -5.11 4.08 5.83
N MET A 56 -4.49 2.96 5.45
CA MET A 56 -3.48 2.95 4.40
C MET A 56 -4.07 3.33 3.05
N ALA A 57 -5.26 2.83 2.69
CA ALA A 57 -5.93 3.21 1.45
C ALA A 57 -6.22 4.72 1.39
N LEU A 58 -6.61 5.34 2.52
CA LEU A 58 -6.76 6.80 2.62
C LEU A 58 -5.43 7.54 2.40
N GLY A 59 -4.32 7.01 2.93
CA GLY A 59 -2.98 7.54 2.68
C GLY A 59 -2.58 7.45 1.20
N PHE A 60 -2.87 6.33 0.54
CA PHE A 60 -2.64 6.18 -0.90
C PHE A 60 -3.55 7.06 -1.74
N MET A 61 -4.80 7.30 -1.31
CA MET A 61 -5.71 8.25 -1.98
C MET A 61 -5.16 9.68 -1.98
N ALA A 62 -4.32 10.08 -1.02
CA ALA A 62 -3.69 11.41 -1.06
C ALA A 62 -2.83 11.62 -2.32
N PHE A 63 -2.32 10.53 -2.93
CA PHE A 63 -1.54 10.58 -4.16
C PHE A 63 -2.40 10.45 -5.43
N SER A 64 -3.71 10.14 -5.31
CA SER A 64 -4.59 9.97 -6.48
C SER A 64 -4.93 11.29 -7.19
N GLY A 65 -4.77 12.43 -6.51
CA GLY A 65 -4.93 13.76 -7.09
C GLY A 65 -3.74 14.23 -7.94
N ILE A 66 -2.63 13.48 -7.96
CA ILE A 66 -1.49 13.78 -8.82
C ILE A 66 -1.82 13.24 -10.22
N GLN A 67 -2.44 14.09 -11.04
CA GLN A 67 -2.66 13.83 -12.45
C GLN A 67 -1.42 14.28 -13.24
N LEU A 68 -0.80 13.34 -13.96
CA LEU A 68 0.26 13.59 -14.94
C LEU A 68 -0.33 13.47 -16.35
#